data_AF-A0A3G1KT41-F1
#
_entry.id   AF-A0A3G1KT41-F1
#
_cell.length_a   1.000
_cell.length_b   1.000
_cell.length_c   1.000
_cell.angle_alpha   90.00
_cell.angle_beta   90.00
_cell.angle_gamma   90.00
#
_symmetry.space_group_name_H-M   'P 1'
#
loop_
_entity.id
_entity.type
_entity.pdbx_description
1 polymer ?
#
loop_
_entity_poly.entity_id
_entity_poly.type
_entity_poly.pdbx_seq_one_letter_code
_entity_poly.pdbx_strand_id
1 'polypeptide(L)'
;MNRKSILDRCLAYISHENLSKLDYIFEYDKVGIAKQFIKDTMELDPEIQPFEDIKKNVCYIVSHMRIEFPDNEAEFYNTVFNRLLFLEGLPRNEYEILNNKVQGLYQKINNIKAQIQAKETQINTKEHENERLFEALERKINKLRNKCQSFKNELQQKETIAVEIFPKLDYEGRKCRHYKQLLDVELIEIQSIDLKKKALSICSRIASDDNNYKYYISSLEDSEAVFLPDCDYSISVKFAKEMNEFIGKFDKFTFDEEAFKKASAEYPYHSNIIETLRNNSIVAYKDFLARYIQEKNICDYIIKNVKNNHVINKRLDVLKGALENYISKQYLSFVNVAAIQIEGIFYDYCFEMDIQPKKLNSFTINTKLDRLHDKQVFNAYEYFAFDFPLIRNKVAHGLLTNGEDIIEIEKIAHETLLDLQYLVYIFQTNKKFPYSSPLEFIESYKNSNRNGYSFHARINNTDPKDECLYSHIKSYRNNITPHDPLNNLQWILNPMYDEVYYFYEISKEHEETRNRLLSCDFIQFIGDKMNKHLTPIGLTSHDEGIVEELETWVQLFQPIICYCKDNNISEEVCKKVISLKELTENNIKCYKQRGYSTRK
;
A
#
# COMPACT_ATOMS: atom_id res chain seq x y z
N MET A 1 -44.21 26.66 16.94
CA MET A 1 -42.99 25.86 16.65
C MET A 1 -41.94 26.72 15.97
N ASN A 2 -40.68 26.68 16.42
CA ASN A 2 -39.57 27.34 15.72
C ASN A 2 -39.08 26.44 14.57
N ARG A 3 -39.42 26.81 13.34
CA ARG A 3 -39.11 26.05 12.12
C ARG A 3 -37.62 25.75 11.93
N LYS A 4 -36.74 26.67 12.33
CA LYS A 4 -35.29 26.51 12.20
C LYS A 4 -34.76 25.38 13.09
N SER A 5 -35.22 25.32 14.33
CA SER A 5 -34.87 24.26 15.30
C SER A 5 -35.28 22.86 14.83
N ILE A 6 -36.46 22.74 14.19
CA ILE A 6 -36.92 21.45 13.62
C ILE A 6 -36.04 21.01 12.45
N LEU A 7 -35.67 21.92 11.55
CA LEU A 7 -34.79 21.62 10.42
C LEU A 7 -33.39 21.20 10.90
N ASP A 8 -32.84 21.88 11.91
CA ASP A 8 -31.55 21.53 12.51
C ASP A 8 -31.59 20.12 13.12
N ARG A 9 -32.71 19.72 13.76
CA ARG A 9 -32.94 18.35 14.24
C ARG A 9 -33.03 17.34 13.11
N CYS A 10 -33.78 17.62 12.05
CA CYS A 10 -33.86 16.73 10.88
C CYS A 10 -32.46 16.52 10.26
N LEU A 11 -31.68 17.59 10.08
CA LEU A 11 -30.33 17.51 9.52
C LEU A 11 -29.37 16.71 10.42
N ALA A 12 -29.44 16.92 11.75
CA ALA A 12 -28.67 16.12 12.69
C ALA A 12 -29.06 14.63 12.63
N TYR A 13 -30.36 14.35 12.49
CA TYR A 13 -30.91 13.00 12.45
C TYR A 13 -30.49 12.21 11.20
N ILE A 14 -30.45 12.86 10.03
CA ILE A 14 -30.18 12.22 8.73
C ILE A 14 -28.68 11.87 8.53
N SER A 15 -27.79 12.29 9.44
CA SER A 15 -26.39 11.85 9.36
C SER A 15 -26.28 10.32 9.47
N HIS A 16 -25.47 9.70 8.59
CA HIS A 16 -25.26 8.25 8.59
C HIS A 16 -24.85 7.69 9.95
N GLU A 17 -24.12 8.48 10.74
CA GLU A 17 -23.70 8.11 12.09
C GLU A 17 -24.85 8.02 13.09
N ASN A 18 -25.87 8.87 12.95
CA ASN A 18 -27.04 8.84 13.83
C ASN A 18 -28.05 7.79 13.36
N LEU A 19 -28.30 7.70 12.04
CA LEU A 19 -29.19 6.68 11.48
C LEU A 19 -28.70 5.25 11.79
N SER A 20 -27.39 4.98 11.79
CA SER A 20 -26.87 3.64 12.07
C SER A 20 -27.09 3.16 13.52
N LYS A 21 -27.38 4.09 14.44
CA LYS A 21 -27.65 3.80 15.87
C LYS A 21 -29.12 3.54 16.16
N LEU A 22 -30.01 3.77 15.20
CA LEU A 22 -31.45 3.66 15.36
C LEU A 22 -31.93 2.27 14.87
N ASP A 23 -32.27 1.38 15.81
CA ASP A 23 -32.64 0.00 15.47
C ASP A 23 -33.89 -0.09 14.58
N TYR A 24 -34.88 0.78 14.80
CA TYR A 24 -36.13 0.76 14.04
C TYR A 24 -35.90 1.00 12.52
N ILE A 25 -34.80 1.65 12.12
CA ILE A 25 -34.43 1.86 10.70
C ILE A 25 -34.13 0.52 9.99
N PHE A 26 -33.71 -0.48 10.75
CA PHE A 26 -33.39 -1.82 10.26
C PHE A 26 -34.50 -2.85 10.55
N GLU A 27 -35.58 -2.45 11.21
CA GLU A 27 -36.67 -3.35 11.59
C GLU A 27 -37.98 -3.03 10.84
N TYR A 28 -38.27 -1.75 10.64
CA TYR A 28 -39.55 -1.28 10.09
C TYR A 28 -39.54 -1.18 8.57
N ASP A 29 -40.74 -1.15 7.99
CA ASP A 29 -40.92 -0.83 6.57
C ASP A 29 -40.80 0.69 6.32
N LYS A 30 -40.91 1.11 5.05
CA LYS A 30 -40.75 2.52 4.66
C LYS A 30 -41.70 3.45 5.42
N VAL A 31 -42.94 2.99 5.65
CA VAL A 31 -43.98 3.77 6.32
C VAL A 31 -43.68 3.89 7.81
N GLY A 32 -43.32 2.79 8.48
CA GLY A 32 -42.95 2.78 9.89
C GLY A 32 -41.72 3.66 10.17
N ILE A 33 -40.69 3.58 9.32
CA ILE A 33 -39.48 4.42 9.45
C ILE A 33 -39.85 5.91 9.30
N ALA A 34 -40.67 6.27 8.31
CA ALA A 34 -41.10 7.65 8.08
C ALA A 34 -41.97 8.18 9.23
N LYS A 35 -42.87 7.36 9.78
CA LYS A 35 -43.69 7.73 10.94
C LYS A 35 -42.82 8.01 12.17
N GLN A 36 -41.86 7.14 12.47
CA GLN A 36 -40.94 7.33 13.60
C GLN A 36 -40.03 8.55 13.40
N PHE A 37 -39.51 8.78 12.19
CA PHE A 37 -38.73 9.98 11.87
C PHE A 37 -39.51 11.28 12.14
N ILE A 38 -40.79 11.33 11.74
CA ILE A 38 -41.66 12.48 11.99
C ILE A 38 -41.88 12.68 13.49
N LYS A 39 -42.09 11.58 14.24
CA LYS A 39 -42.22 11.59 15.70
C LYS A 39 -40.99 12.15 16.39
N ASP A 40 -39.80 11.68 16.01
CA ASP A 40 -38.54 12.03 16.67
C ASP A 40 -38.05 13.44 16.31
N THR A 41 -38.31 13.91 15.09
CA THR A 41 -37.71 15.16 14.59
C THR A 41 -38.68 16.34 14.54
N MET A 42 -39.97 16.06 14.33
CA MET A 42 -40.99 17.09 14.10
C MET A 42 -42.00 17.23 15.24
N GLU A 43 -41.89 16.46 16.33
CA GLU A 43 -42.83 16.48 17.47
C GLU A 43 -44.30 16.24 17.06
N LEU A 44 -44.51 15.50 15.98
CA LEU A 44 -45.83 15.09 15.50
C LEU A 44 -45.96 13.59 15.74
N ASP A 45 -47.05 13.11 16.33
CA ASP A 45 -47.25 11.69 16.60
C ASP A 45 -48.22 11.04 15.61
N PRO A 46 -47.73 10.26 14.62
CA PRO A 46 -48.57 9.62 13.61
C PRO A 46 -49.50 8.53 14.10
N GLU A 47 -49.37 8.12 15.36
CA GLU A 47 -50.23 7.11 15.97
C GLU A 47 -51.46 7.72 16.65
N ILE A 48 -51.42 9.02 16.94
CA ILE A 48 -52.45 9.72 17.73
C ILE A 48 -53.13 10.83 16.91
N GLN A 49 -52.40 11.49 16.00
CA GLN A 49 -52.92 12.63 15.24
C GLN A 49 -53.55 12.21 13.90
N PRO A 50 -54.61 12.92 13.44
CA PRO A 50 -55.17 12.69 12.10
C PRO A 50 -54.15 12.95 10.99
N PHE A 51 -54.18 12.12 9.94
CA PHE A 51 -53.25 12.23 8.79
C PHE A 51 -53.23 13.64 8.16
N GLU A 52 -54.39 14.27 7.98
CA GLU A 52 -54.50 15.61 7.40
C GLU A 52 -53.71 16.66 8.19
N ASP A 53 -53.71 16.56 9.52
CA ASP A 53 -52.97 17.47 10.38
C ASP A 53 -51.46 17.22 10.28
N ILE A 54 -51.04 15.96 10.20
CA ILE A 54 -49.63 15.59 10.02
C ILE A 54 -49.12 16.10 8.67
N LYS A 55 -49.84 15.79 7.59
CA LYS A 55 -49.49 16.21 6.23
C LYS A 55 -49.36 17.73 6.16
N LYS A 56 -50.34 18.46 6.68
CA LYS A 56 -50.33 19.93 6.69
C LYS A 56 -49.13 20.50 7.43
N ASN A 57 -48.79 19.94 8.61
CA ASN A 57 -47.66 20.41 9.41
C ASN A 57 -46.30 20.06 8.79
N VAL A 58 -46.14 18.84 8.24
CA VAL A 58 -44.92 18.44 7.51
C VAL A 58 -44.72 19.35 6.29
N CYS A 59 -45.75 19.54 5.46
CA CYS A 59 -45.69 20.45 4.29
C CYS A 59 -45.30 21.88 4.70
N TYR A 60 -45.81 22.37 5.83
CA TYR A 60 -45.43 23.68 6.36
C TYR A 60 -43.95 23.74 6.79
N ILE A 61 -43.46 22.71 7.50
CA ILE A 61 -42.08 22.63 7.99
C ILE A 61 -41.10 22.59 6.80
N VAL A 62 -41.37 21.77 5.77
CA VAL A 62 -40.46 21.55 4.64
C VAL A 62 -40.80 22.37 3.38
N SER A 63 -41.69 23.37 3.46
CA SER A 63 -42.13 24.14 2.27
C SER A 63 -41.02 24.77 1.43
N HIS A 64 -39.84 25.08 2.01
CA HIS A 64 -38.68 25.58 1.25
C HIS A 64 -38.01 24.53 0.34
N MET A 65 -38.22 23.24 0.61
CA MET A 65 -37.62 22.14 -0.16
C MET A 65 -38.37 21.85 -1.47
N ARG A 66 -39.52 22.50 -1.72
CA ARG A 66 -40.34 22.34 -2.94
C ARG A 66 -40.68 20.88 -3.27
N ILE A 67 -40.93 20.07 -2.23
CA ILE A 67 -41.35 18.68 -2.38
C ILE A 67 -42.88 18.65 -2.50
N GLU A 68 -43.40 18.00 -3.53
CA GLU A 68 -44.84 17.73 -3.66
C GLU A 68 -45.19 16.45 -2.89
N PHE A 69 -46.13 16.57 -1.96
CA PHE A 69 -46.58 15.45 -1.12
C PHE A 69 -47.96 14.94 -1.57
N PRO A 70 -48.10 13.64 -1.88
CA PRO A 70 -49.35 13.05 -2.35
C PRO A 70 -50.44 13.03 -1.26
N ASP A 71 -51.71 12.95 -1.67
CA ASP A 71 -52.88 12.88 -0.78
C ASP A 71 -53.10 11.50 -0.17
N ASN A 72 -52.52 10.45 -0.76
CA ASN A 72 -52.55 9.11 -0.18
C ASN A 72 -51.58 9.01 1.00
N GLU A 73 -52.05 8.52 2.15
CA GLU A 73 -51.25 8.40 3.38
C GLU A 73 -49.99 7.55 3.20
N ALA A 74 -50.09 6.39 2.53
CA ALA A 74 -48.93 5.51 2.33
C ALA A 74 -47.91 6.15 1.38
N GLU A 75 -48.38 6.77 0.30
CA GLU A 75 -47.50 7.49 -0.64
C GLU A 75 -46.85 8.73 0.01
N PHE A 76 -47.54 9.38 0.95
CA PHE A 76 -47.00 10.50 1.72
C PHE A 76 -45.80 10.06 2.53
N TYR A 77 -45.93 8.99 3.32
CA TYR A 77 -44.82 8.46 4.12
C TYR A 77 -43.68 7.89 3.26
N ASN A 78 -43.99 7.27 2.11
CA ASN A 78 -42.96 6.89 1.14
C ASN A 78 -42.22 8.11 0.58
N THR A 79 -42.90 9.22 0.36
CA THR A 79 -42.29 10.48 -0.09
C THR A 79 -41.37 11.04 1.00
N VAL A 80 -41.78 10.99 2.27
CA VAL A 80 -40.94 11.36 3.42
C VAL A 80 -39.67 10.48 3.46
N PHE A 81 -39.81 9.17 3.34
CA PHE A 81 -38.69 8.22 3.31
C PHE A 81 -37.70 8.53 2.16
N ASN A 82 -38.19 8.71 0.94
CA ASN A 82 -37.31 8.93 -0.21
C ASN A 82 -36.72 10.35 -0.28
N ARG A 83 -37.49 11.38 0.13
CA ARG A 83 -37.16 12.80 -0.14
C ARG A 83 -36.68 13.57 1.08
N LEU A 84 -37.04 13.14 2.29
CA LEU A 84 -36.56 13.76 3.53
C LEU A 84 -35.47 12.93 4.20
N LEU A 85 -35.58 11.61 4.21
CA LEU A 85 -34.52 10.71 4.72
C LEU A 85 -33.47 10.35 3.66
N PHE A 86 -33.71 10.66 2.37
CA PHE A 86 -32.81 10.38 1.24
C PHE A 86 -32.45 8.89 1.05
N LEU A 87 -33.35 7.98 1.42
CA LEU A 87 -33.18 6.53 1.27
C LEU A 87 -34.04 5.99 0.11
N GLU A 88 -33.45 5.23 -0.81
CA GLU A 88 -34.19 4.60 -1.93
C GLU A 88 -34.56 3.14 -1.65
N GLY A 89 -33.66 2.41 -0.98
CA GLY A 89 -33.83 1.03 -0.54
C GLY A 89 -34.15 0.92 0.95
N LEU A 90 -34.62 -0.27 1.38
CA LEU A 90 -34.81 -0.58 2.79
C LEU A 90 -33.45 -0.96 3.42
N PRO A 91 -32.98 -0.24 4.46
CA PRO A 91 -31.70 -0.53 5.12
C PRO A 91 -31.60 -1.97 5.65
N ARG A 92 -32.72 -2.54 6.10
CA ARG A 92 -32.81 -3.95 6.51
C ARG A 92 -32.37 -4.92 5.41
N ASN A 93 -32.88 -4.75 4.19
CA ASN A 93 -32.61 -5.68 3.10
C ASN A 93 -31.12 -5.63 2.71
N GLU A 94 -30.56 -4.43 2.65
CA GLU A 94 -29.14 -4.23 2.35
C GLU A 94 -28.24 -4.78 3.46
N TYR A 95 -28.65 -4.59 4.72
CA TYR A 95 -27.98 -5.18 5.87
C TYR A 95 -28.02 -6.72 5.83
N GLU A 96 -29.15 -7.33 5.51
CA GLU A 96 -29.29 -8.79 5.40
C GLU A 96 -28.36 -9.36 4.30
N ILE A 97 -28.26 -8.69 3.14
CA ILE A 97 -27.34 -9.07 2.06
C ILE A 97 -25.88 -9.01 2.54
N LEU A 98 -25.48 -7.90 3.16
CA LEU A 98 -24.12 -7.72 3.68
C LEU A 98 -23.80 -8.73 4.78
N ASN A 99 -24.73 -8.96 5.71
CA ASN A 99 -24.56 -9.93 6.79
C ASN A 99 -24.39 -11.35 6.24
N ASN A 100 -25.20 -11.77 5.26
CA ASN A 100 -25.05 -13.08 4.62
C ASN A 100 -23.68 -13.23 3.94
N LYS A 101 -23.18 -12.18 3.27
CA LYS A 101 -21.82 -12.17 2.71
C LYS A 101 -20.75 -12.33 3.78
N VAL A 102 -20.84 -11.59 4.88
CA VAL A 102 -19.92 -11.71 6.03
C VAL A 102 -19.93 -13.12 6.60
N GLN A 103 -21.11 -13.73 6.79
CA GLN A 103 -21.20 -15.11 7.28
C GLN A 103 -20.55 -16.11 6.31
N GLY A 104 -20.73 -15.92 4.99
CA GLY A 104 -20.05 -16.72 3.97
C GLY A 104 -18.52 -16.57 4.03
N LEU A 105 -18.01 -15.36 4.27
CA LEU A 105 -16.59 -15.11 4.45
C LEU A 105 -16.03 -15.78 5.70
N TYR A 106 -16.75 -15.75 6.83
CA TYR A 106 -16.33 -16.47 8.03
C TYR A 106 -16.23 -17.98 7.80
N GLN A 107 -17.17 -18.57 7.06
CA GLN A 107 -17.11 -19.99 6.70
C GLN A 107 -15.90 -20.29 5.82
N LYS A 108 -15.62 -19.45 4.80
CA LYS A 108 -14.42 -19.58 3.96
C LYS A 108 -13.14 -19.50 4.78
N ILE A 109 -12.99 -18.50 5.65
CA ILE A 109 -11.82 -18.35 6.53
C ILE A 109 -11.62 -19.60 7.38
N ASN A 110 -12.67 -20.12 8.00
CA ASN A 110 -12.59 -21.32 8.82
C ASN A 110 -12.18 -22.56 8.01
N ASN A 111 -12.71 -22.72 6.80
CA ASN A 111 -12.34 -23.81 5.90
C ASN A 111 -10.86 -23.74 5.52
N ILE A 112 -10.36 -22.55 5.16
CA ILE A 112 -8.95 -22.35 4.81
C ILE A 112 -8.06 -22.62 6.02
N LYS A 113 -8.41 -22.11 7.22
CA LYS A 113 -7.69 -22.40 8.46
C LYS A 113 -7.60 -23.91 8.73
N ALA A 114 -8.68 -24.66 8.48
CA ALA A 114 -8.69 -26.11 8.61
C ALA A 114 -7.75 -26.81 7.60
N GLN A 115 -7.72 -26.34 6.34
CA GLN A 115 -6.77 -26.83 5.33
C GLN A 115 -5.32 -26.58 5.74
N ILE A 116 -5.00 -25.39 6.24
CA ILE A 116 -3.66 -25.06 6.73
C ILE A 116 -3.29 -25.94 7.93
N GLN A 117 -4.22 -26.18 8.86
CA GLN A 117 -4.00 -27.05 10.01
C GLN A 117 -3.71 -28.50 9.60
N ALA A 118 -4.42 -29.01 8.58
CA ALA A 118 -4.15 -30.32 8.02
C ALA A 118 -2.75 -30.39 7.40
N LYS A 119 -2.33 -29.35 6.66
CA LYS A 119 -0.99 -29.25 6.07
C LYS A 119 0.11 -29.20 7.13
N GLU A 120 -0.04 -28.42 8.19
CA GLU A 120 0.90 -28.44 9.33
C GLU A 120 1.05 -29.82 9.96
N THR A 121 -0.06 -30.54 10.12
CA THR A 121 -0.04 -31.91 10.66
C THR A 121 0.76 -32.85 9.75
N GLN A 122 0.62 -32.71 8.43
CA GLN A 122 1.41 -33.46 7.46
C GLN A 122 2.90 -33.09 7.52
N ILE A 123 3.23 -31.80 7.64
CA ILE A 123 4.62 -31.30 7.78
C ILE A 123 5.27 -31.91 9.02
N ASN A 124 4.61 -31.81 10.18
CA ASN A 124 5.12 -32.35 11.45
C ASN A 124 5.33 -33.87 11.38
N THR A 125 4.43 -34.59 10.70
CA THR A 125 4.56 -36.03 10.49
C THR A 125 5.80 -36.35 9.66
N LYS A 126 5.99 -35.66 8.52
CA LYS A 126 7.17 -35.82 7.66
C LYS A 126 8.46 -35.44 8.38
N GLU A 127 8.45 -34.38 9.18
CA GLU A 127 9.61 -33.96 9.96
C GLU A 127 10.02 -35.08 10.92
N HIS A 128 9.07 -35.62 11.68
CA HIS A 128 9.35 -36.69 12.64
C HIS A 128 9.80 -38.01 11.98
N GLU A 129 9.26 -38.34 10.80
CA GLU A 129 9.73 -39.47 10.00
C GLU A 129 11.19 -39.28 9.54
N ASN A 130 11.54 -38.08 9.09
CA ASN A 130 12.89 -37.75 8.65
C ASN A 130 13.89 -37.65 9.81
N GLU A 131 13.49 -37.18 10.99
CA GLU A 131 14.29 -37.23 12.22
C GLU A 131 14.68 -38.66 12.57
N ARG A 132 13.71 -39.59 12.58
CA ARG A 132 13.96 -41.01 12.86
C ARG A 132 14.90 -41.62 11.83
N LEU A 133 14.72 -41.29 10.55
CA LEU A 133 15.60 -41.74 9.48
C LEU A 133 17.02 -41.19 9.65
N PHE A 134 17.15 -39.91 9.97
CA PHE A 134 18.43 -39.24 10.22
C PHE A 134 19.21 -39.91 11.35
N GLU A 135 18.56 -40.18 12.50
CA GLU A 135 19.16 -40.89 13.62
C GLU A 135 19.52 -42.35 13.28
N ALA A 136 18.70 -43.02 12.48
CA ALA A 136 18.97 -44.39 12.02
C ALA A 136 20.20 -44.42 11.09
N LEU A 137 20.31 -43.46 10.16
CA LEU A 137 21.46 -43.28 9.29
C LEU A 137 22.72 -42.97 10.11
N GLU A 138 22.63 -42.11 11.11
CA GLU A 138 23.77 -41.80 11.99
C GLU A 138 24.27 -43.03 12.74
N ARG A 139 23.37 -43.83 13.31
CA ARG A 139 23.71 -45.10 13.94
C ARG A 139 24.34 -46.08 12.94
N LYS A 140 23.83 -46.15 11.71
CA LYS A 140 24.37 -47.02 10.65
C LYS A 140 25.75 -46.57 10.20
N ILE A 141 25.96 -45.28 9.98
CA ILE A 141 27.26 -44.68 9.64
C ILE A 141 28.28 -45.00 10.72
N ASN A 142 27.93 -44.83 12.00
CA ASN A 142 28.84 -45.16 13.11
C ASN A 142 29.20 -46.65 13.14
N LYS A 143 28.24 -47.55 12.89
CA LYS A 143 28.51 -49.00 12.78
C LYS A 143 29.42 -49.33 11.60
N LEU A 144 29.18 -48.76 10.42
CA LEU A 144 29.99 -48.99 9.22
C LEU A 144 31.41 -48.44 9.39
N ARG A 145 31.53 -47.24 9.98
CA ARG A 145 32.80 -46.60 10.33
C ARG A 145 33.62 -47.48 11.26
N ASN A 146 33.01 -48.03 12.32
CA ASN A 146 33.69 -48.94 13.24
C ASN A 146 34.14 -50.25 12.56
N LYS A 147 33.45 -50.68 11.50
CA LYS A 147 33.81 -51.85 10.70
C LYS A 147 34.75 -51.53 9.53
N CYS A 148 35.20 -50.28 9.39
CA CYS A 148 35.98 -49.80 8.24
C CYS A 148 35.33 -50.11 6.87
N GLN A 149 33.99 -50.08 6.82
CA GLN A 149 33.21 -50.28 5.59
C GLN A 149 32.82 -48.93 4.98
N SER A 150 32.58 -48.91 3.66
CA SER A 150 32.07 -47.71 2.99
C SER A 150 30.69 -47.33 3.53
N PHE A 151 30.49 -46.03 3.78
CA PHE A 151 29.22 -45.43 4.23
C PHE A 151 28.83 -44.21 3.38
N LYS A 152 29.37 -44.12 2.15
CA LYS A 152 29.19 -42.96 1.25
C LYS A 152 27.70 -42.69 0.98
N ASN A 153 26.92 -43.74 0.72
CA ASN A 153 25.50 -43.62 0.38
C ASN A 153 24.68 -43.14 1.58
N GLU A 154 24.95 -43.69 2.77
CA GLU A 154 24.30 -43.25 4.01
C GLU A 154 24.63 -41.79 4.34
N LEU A 155 25.87 -41.36 4.10
CA LEU A 155 26.29 -39.98 4.31
C LEU A 155 25.57 -39.04 3.34
N GLN A 156 25.48 -39.40 2.06
CA GLN A 156 24.76 -38.60 1.05
C GLN A 156 23.27 -38.48 1.39
N GLN A 157 22.62 -39.58 1.79
CA GLN A 157 21.22 -39.52 2.24
C GLN A 157 21.04 -38.65 3.49
N LYS A 158 21.96 -38.74 4.45
CA LYS A 158 21.94 -37.90 5.67
C LYS A 158 22.09 -36.42 5.32
N GLU A 159 22.97 -36.09 4.36
CA GLU A 159 23.18 -34.74 3.85
C GLU A 159 21.95 -34.19 3.12
N THR A 160 21.31 -34.97 2.26
CA THR A 160 20.04 -34.60 1.62
C THR A 160 18.95 -34.26 2.65
N ILE A 161 18.81 -35.08 3.70
CA ILE A 161 17.84 -34.80 4.77
C ILE A 161 18.17 -33.46 5.46
N ALA A 162 19.44 -33.26 5.83
CA ALA A 162 19.87 -32.07 6.57
C ALA A 162 19.78 -30.77 5.77
N VAL A 163 20.13 -30.81 4.48
CA VAL A 163 20.35 -29.60 3.67
C VAL A 163 19.16 -29.29 2.75
N GLU A 164 18.36 -30.29 2.39
CA GLU A 164 17.19 -30.08 1.52
C GLU A 164 15.86 -30.29 2.26
N ILE A 165 15.69 -31.44 2.93
CA ILE A 165 14.38 -31.83 3.47
C ILE A 165 14.00 -31.00 4.70
N PHE A 166 14.87 -30.93 5.72
CA PHE A 166 14.55 -30.15 6.93
C PHE A 166 14.34 -28.66 6.64
N PRO A 167 15.20 -27.98 5.85
CA PRO A 167 14.93 -26.59 5.49
C PRO A 167 13.61 -26.42 4.74
N LYS A 168 13.29 -27.31 3.78
CA LYS A 168 12.00 -27.25 3.06
C LYS A 168 10.81 -27.36 4.01
N LEU A 169 10.82 -28.31 4.95
CA LEU A 169 9.76 -28.46 5.94
C LEU A 169 9.64 -27.24 6.85
N ASP A 170 10.77 -26.65 7.29
CA ASP A 170 10.75 -25.41 8.09
C ASP A 170 10.14 -24.23 7.32
N TYR A 171 10.51 -24.04 6.05
CA TYR A 171 9.93 -22.99 5.20
C TYR A 171 8.44 -23.23 4.94
N GLU A 172 8.01 -24.47 4.67
CA GLU A 172 6.59 -24.81 4.53
C GLU A 172 5.81 -24.54 5.83
N GLY A 173 6.38 -24.87 6.99
CA GLY A 173 5.80 -24.57 8.29
C GLY A 173 5.69 -23.07 8.58
N ARG A 174 6.71 -22.29 8.21
CA ARG A 174 6.67 -20.83 8.29
C ARG A 174 5.61 -20.23 7.36
N LYS A 175 5.48 -20.76 6.13
CA LYS A 175 4.44 -20.36 5.18
C LYS A 175 3.04 -20.60 5.78
N CYS A 176 2.79 -21.77 6.37
CA CYS A 176 1.53 -22.05 7.08
C CYS A 176 1.22 -21.02 8.19
N ARG A 177 2.21 -20.69 9.03
CA ARG A 177 2.05 -19.68 10.09
C ARG A 177 1.71 -18.29 9.52
N HIS A 178 2.40 -17.87 8.47
CA HIS A 178 2.16 -16.60 7.80
C HIS A 178 0.73 -16.50 7.25
N TYR A 179 0.23 -17.54 6.56
CA TYR A 179 -1.14 -17.53 6.03
C TYR A 179 -2.22 -17.57 7.11
N LYS A 180 -1.95 -18.22 8.25
CA LYS A 180 -2.86 -18.11 9.41
C LYS A 180 -2.95 -16.67 9.93
N GLN A 181 -1.81 -15.98 10.03
CA GLN A 181 -1.77 -14.58 10.46
C GLN A 181 -2.50 -13.67 9.47
N LEU A 182 -2.33 -13.87 8.16
CA LEU A 182 -3.08 -13.15 7.13
C LEU A 182 -4.60 -13.34 7.30
N LEU A 183 -5.06 -14.58 7.54
CA LEU A 183 -6.47 -14.88 7.79
C LEU A 183 -6.98 -14.29 9.12
N ASP A 184 -6.13 -14.16 10.14
CA ASP A 184 -6.47 -13.51 11.40
C ASP A 184 -6.64 -12.00 11.22
N VAL A 185 -5.76 -11.35 10.46
CA VAL A 185 -5.88 -9.93 10.10
C VAL A 185 -7.15 -9.69 9.29
N GLU A 186 -7.39 -10.50 8.25
CA GLU A 186 -8.60 -10.41 7.41
C GLU A 186 -9.87 -10.58 8.26
N LEU A 187 -9.86 -11.50 9.23
CA LEU A 187 -10.98 -11.70 10.13
C LEU A 187 -11.25 -10.46 11.00
N ILE A 188 -10.20 -9.83 11.54
CA ILE A 188 -10.32 -8.61 12.33
C ILE A 188 -10.87 -7.46 11.47
N GLU A 189 -10.38 -7.31 10.25
CA GLU A 189 -10.85 -6.30 9.30
C GLU A 189 -12.33 -6.47 9.00
N ILE A 190 -12.77 -7.69 8.66
CA ILE A 190 -14.19 -8.00 8.41
C ILE A 190 -15.04 -7.72 9.66
N GLN A 191 -14.57 -8.09 10.85
CA GLN A 191 -15.28 -7.85 12.12
C GLN A 191 -15.40 -6.38 12.47
N SER A 192 -14.47 -5.54 12.00
CA SER A 192 -14.48 -4.09 12.24
C SER A 192 -15.50 -3.32 11.39
N ILE A 193 -16.08 -3.95 10.36
CA ILE A 193 -17.00 -3.30 9.44
C ILE A 193 -18.34 -3.00 10.12
N ASP A 194 -18.70 -1.72 10.19
CA ASP A 194 -20.04 -1.28 10.58
C ASP A 194 -21.03 -1.55 9.42
N LEU A 195 -21.62 -2.75 9.43
CA LEU A 195 -22.57 -3.19 8.41
C LEU A 195 -23.81 -2.29 8.33
N LYS A 196 -24.24 -1.69 9.44
CA LYS A 196 -25.38 -0.76 9.46
C LYS A 196 -25.03 0.52 8.71
N LYS A 197 -23.86 1.11 8.96
CA LYS A 197 -23.39 2.29 8.20
C LYS A 197 -23.24 1.98 6.71
N LYS A 198 -22.67 0.83 6.37
CA LYS A 198 -22.48 0.40 4.97
C LYS A 198 -23.80 0.15 4.25
N ALA A 199 -24.77 -0.48 4.93
CA ALA A 199 -26.13 -0.64 4.39
C ALA A 199 -26.80 0.72 4.13
N LEU A 200 -26.64 1.69 5.03
CA LEU A 200 -27.18 3.03 4.85
C LEU A 200 -26.53 3.80 3.70
N SER A 201 -25.20 3.70 3.54
CA SER A 201 -24.52 4.33 2.40
C SER A 201 -25.02 3.77 1.07
N ILE A 202 -25.27 2.46 1.01
CA ILE A 202 -25.86 1.77 -0.14
C ILE A 202 -27.28 2.28 -0.44
N CYS A 203 -28.09 2.55 0.59
CA CYS A 203 -29.46 3.06 0.42
C CYS A 203 -29.52 4.54 0.04
N SER A 204 -28.46 5.32 0.28
CA SER A 204 -28.47 6.77 0.14
C SER A 204 -28.22 7.23 -1.29
N ARG A 205 -28.97 8.24 -1.76
CA ARG A 205 -28.77 8.89 -3.07
C ARG A 205 -27.41 9.59 -3.26
N ILE A 206 -26.58 9.68 -2.23
CA ILE A 206 -25.36 10.51 -2.20
C ILE A 206 -24.10 9.69 -2.52
N ALA A 207 -24.16 8.36 -2.65
CA ALA A 207 -22.98 7.55 -2.95
C ALA A 207 -22.83 7.22 -4.45
N SER A 208 -21.95 7.98 -5.11
CA SER A 208 -20.96 7.65 -6.16
C SER A 208 -21.31 6.65 -7.28
N ASP A 209 -21.05 7.09 -8.52
CA ASP A 209 -21.12 6.41 -9.83
C ASP A 209 -20.37 5.05 -9.98
N ASP A 210 -19.87 4.42 -8.91
CA ASP A 210 -19.15 3.13 -8.98
C ASP A 210 -20.00 1.97 -8.45
N ASN A 211 -20.87 1.43 -9.31
CA ASN A 211 -21.73 0.28 -9.00
C ASN A 211 -20.95 -1.03 -8.72
N ASN A 212 -19.69 -1.16 -9.16
CA ASN A 212 -18.96 -2.44 -9.12
C ASN A 212 -18.47 -2.87 -7.73
N TYR A 213 -18.39 -1.95 -6.75
CA TYR A 213 -17.90 -2.26 -5.39
C TYR A 213 -18.96 -2.13 -4.29
N LYS A 214 -20.23 -2.01 -4.69
CA LYS A 214 -21.37 -1.74 -3.79
C LYS A 214 -21.45 -2.69 -2.58
N TYR A 215 -21.11 -3.97 -2.77
CA TYR A 215 -21.15 -5.01 -1.73
C TYR A 215 -19.78 -5.69 -1.50
N TYR A 216 -18.68 -5.07 -1.92
CA TYR A 216 -17.34 -5.63 -1.70
C TYR A 216 -16.97 -5.51 -0.22
N ILE A 217 -16.63 -6.62 0.44
CA ILE A 217 -16.22 -6.68 1.86
C ILE A 217 -14.75 -7.06 1.98
N SER A 218 -14.28 -8.03 1.20
CA SER A 218 -12.98 -8.67 1.39
C SER A 218 -12.39 -9.15 0.07
N SER A 219 -11.07 -9.12 -0.03
CA SER A 219 -10.33 -9.71 -1.17
C SER A 219 -10.48 -11.23 -1.28
N LEU A 220 -10.88 -11.90 -0.18
CA LEU A 220 -11.19 -13.32 -0.15
C LEU A 220 -12.45 -13.68 -0.98
N GLU A 221 -13.29 -12.70 -1.32
CA GLU A 221 -14.41 -12.91 -2.23
C GLU A 221 -13.92 -13.31 -3.64
N ASP A 222 -12.84 -12.70 -4.09
CA ASP A 222 -12.36 -12.78 -5.47
C ASP A 222 -11.23 -13.80 -5.65
N SER A 223 -10.46 -14.11 -4.60
CA SER A 223 -9.24 -14.92 -4.73
C SER A 223 -8.88 -15.71 -3.47
N GLU A 224 -9.57 -16.83 -3.23
CA GLU A 224 -9.26 -17.77 -2.14
C GLU A 224 -7.84 -18.35 -2.23
N ALA A 225 -7.35 -18.60 -3.45
CA ALA A 225 -6.02 -19.17 -3.67
C ALA A 225 -4.89 -18.33 -3.06
N VAL A 226 -5.05 -17.00 -3.04
CA VAL A 226 -4.07 -16.05 -2.48
C VAL A 226 -3.91 -16.23 -0.98
N PHE A 227 -4.86 -16.87 -0.28
CA PHE A 227 -4.82 -17.14 1.16
C PHE A 227 -4.37 -18.58 1.50
N LEU A 228 -3.92 -19.35 0.50
CA LEU A 228 -3.45 -20.72 0.69
C LEU A 228 -1.91 -20.81 0.66
N PRO A 229 -1.29 -21.60 1.55
CA PRO A 229 0.16 -21.85 1.52
C PRO A 229 0.69 -22.51 0.25
N ASP A 230 -0.18 -23.11 -0.56
CA ASP A 230 0.19 -23.72 -1.84
C ASP A 230 0.22 -22.71 -3.00
N CYS A 231 -0.19 -21.46 -2.76
CA CYS A 231 -0.06 -20.40 -3.75
C CYS A 231 1.42 -20.18 -4.10
N ASP A 232 1.70 -20.17 -5.40
CA ASP A 232 3.04 -19.97 -5.93
C ASP A 232 3.14 -18.60 -6.61
N TYR A 233 3.91 -17.72 -5.98
CA TYR A 233 4.14 -16.36 -6.47
C TYR A 233 5.35 -16.27 -7.40
N SER A 234 6.08 -17.37 -7.62
CA SER A 234 7.34 -17.33 -8.38
C SER A 234 7.16 -16.80 -9.80
N ILE A 235 6.08 -17.20 -10.49
CA ILE A 235 5.80 -16.77 -11.86
C ILE A 235 5.28 -15.34 -11.88
N SER A 236 4.35 -14.98 -10.99
CA SER A 236 3.82 -13.61 -10.92
C SER A 236 4.92 -12.58 -10.60
N VAL A 237 5.90 -12.95 -9.76
CA VAL A 237 7.09 -12.14 -9.49
C VAL A 237 7.96 -12.00 -10.74
N LYS A 238 8.32 -13.11 -11.40
CA LYS A 238 9.22 -13.10 -12.57
C LYS A 238 8.68 -12.31 -13.75
N PHE A 239 7.35 -12.28 -13.92
CA PHE A 239 6.67 -11.57 -15.01
C PHE A 239 5.90 -10.33 -14.55
N ALA A 240 6.20 -9.83 -13.34
CA ALA A 240 5.51 -8.66 -12.78
C ALA A 240 5.65 -7.42 -13.67
N LYS A 241 6.80 -7.26 -14.33
CA LYS A 241 7.05 -6.13 -15.26
C LYS A 241 6.07 -6.16 -16.43
N GLU A 242 5.92 -7.31 -17.08
CA GLU A 242 5.03 -7.53 -18.21
C GLU A 242 3.57 -7.32 -17.81
N MET A 243 3.17 -7.88 -16.67
CA MET A 243 1.82 -7.73 -16.16
C MET A 243 1.50 -6.27 -15.81
N ASN A 244 2.42 -5.55 -15.17
CA ASN A 244 2.22 -4.13 -14.86
C ASN A 244 2.18 -3.26 -16.13
N GLU A 245 3.03 -3.53 -17.12
CA GLU A 245 3.00 -2.85 -18.42
C GLU A 245 1.69 -3.14 -19.17
N PHE A 246 1.17 -4.36 -19.06
CA PHE A 246 -0.12 -4.74 -19.62
C PHE A 246 -1.27 -4.01 -18.91
N ILE A 247 -1.32 -4.05 -17.58
CA ILE A 247 -2.33 -3.36 -16.76
C ILE A 247 -2.30 -1.85 -17.03
N GLY A 248 -1.10 -1.26 -17.16
CA GLY A 248 -0.94 0.17 -17.42
C GLY A 248 -1.49 0.65 -18.77
N LYS A 249 -1.82 -0.25 -19.71
CA LYS A 249 -2.49 0.10 -20.97
C LYS A 249 -3.98 0.35 -20.81
N PHE A 250 -4.57 -0.09 -19.70
CA PHE A 250 -5.98 0.13 -19.41
C PHE A 250 -6.11 1.42 -18.59
N ASP A 251 -6.80 2.42 -19.15
CA ASP A 251 -7.06 3.68 -18.47
C ASP A 251 -7.99 3.45 -17.28
N LYS A 252 -7.64 4.02 -16.12
CA LYS A 252 -8.47 3.96 -14.90
C LYS A 252 -9.80 4.69 -15.08
N PHE A 253 -9.86 5.70 -15.96
CA PHE A 253 -11.07 6.50 -16.17
C PHE A 253 -12.07 5.88 -17.16
N THR A 254 -11.64 4.90 -17.96
CA THR A 254 -12.48 4.20 -18.95
C THR A 254 -12.28 2.68 -18.85
N PHE A 255 -12.05 2.16 -17.64
CA PHE A 255 -11.73 0.76 -17.43
C PHE A 255 -12.94 -0.13 -17.77
N ASP A 256 -12.79 -0.94 -18.83
CA ASP A 256 -13.75 -1.99 -19.19
C ASP A 256 -13.26 -3.33 -18.60
N GLU A 257 -13.96 -3.78 -17.56
CA GLU A 257 -13.61 -4.99 -16.82
C GLU A 257 -13.72 -6.27 -17.67
N GLU A 258 -14.71 -6.37 -18.56
CA GLU A 258 -14.88 -7.53 -19.42
C GLU A 258 -13.79 -7.59 -20.49
N ALA A 259 -13.49 -6.45 -21.11
CA ALA A 259 -12.39 -6.35 -22.07
C ALA A 259 -11.04 -6.67 -21.41
N PHE A 260 -10.82 -6.17 -20.19
CA PHE A 260 -9.61 -6.47 -19.42
C PHE A 260 -9.50 -7.97 -19.11
N LYS A 261 -10.55 -8.59 -18.55
CA LYS A 261 -10.55 -10.02 -18.21
C LYS A 261 -10.24 -10.89 -19.42
N LYS A 262 -10.86 -10.59 -20.57
CA LYS A 262 -10.62 -11.31 -21.82
C LYS A 262 -9.18 -11.15 -22.31
N ALA A 263 -8.70 -9.91 -22.38
CA ALA A 263 -7.33 -9.64 -22.82
C ALA A 263 -6.26 -10.22 -21.87
N SER A 264 -6.52 -10.20 -20.56
CA SER A 264 -5.62 -10.74 -19.53
C SER A 264 -5.52 -12.26 -19.65
N ALA A 265 -6.64 -12.95 -19.84
CA ALA A 265 -6.67 -14.41 -19.98
C ALA A 265 -5.89 -14.92 -21.20
N GLU A 266 -5.79 -14.13 -22.26
CA GLU A 266 -5.04 -14.44 -23.48
C GLU A 266 -3.60 -13.89 -23.46
N TYR A 267 -3.22 -13.14 -22.42
CA TYR A 267 -1.91 -12.48 -22.39
C TYR A 267 -0.79 -13.52 -22.18
N PRO A 268 0.25 -13.58 -23.05
CA PRO A 268 1.25 -14.65 -23.03
C PRO A 268 2.04 -14.80 -21.72
N TYR A 269 2.10 -13.73 -20.91
CA TYR A 269 2.83 -13.71 -19.65
C TYR A 269 1.92 -13.81 -18.42
N HIS A 270 0.65 -14.18 -18.61
CA HIS A 270 -0.26 -14.46 -17.51
C HIS A 270 0.21 -15.69 -16.72
N SER A 271 0.14 -15.62 -15.39
CA SER A 271 0.70 -16.65 -14.50
C SER A 271 0.14 -18.05 -14.79
N ASN A 272 -1.19 -18.20 -14.88
CA ASN A 272 -1.86 -19.47 -15.16
C ASN A 272 -1.33 -20.19 -16.42
N ILE A 273 -1.01 -19.45 -17.49
CA ILE A 273 -0.51 -20.02 -18.75
C ILE A 273 0.89 -20.60 -18.52
N ILE A 274 1.75 -19.83 -17.87
CA ILE A 274 3.14 -20.23 -17.60
C ILE A 274 3.20 -21.34 -16.56
N GLU A 275 2.34 -21.32 -15.54
CA GLU A 275 2.19 -22.39 -14.54
C GLU A 275 1.80 -23.69 -15.20
N THR A 276 0.82 -23.66 -16.11
CA THR A 276 0.41 -24.82 -16.90
C THR A 276 1.57 -25.35 -17.73
N LEU A 277 2.34 -24.46 -18.38
CA LEU A 277 3.52 -24.86 -19.15
C LEU A 277 4.58 -25.55 -18.27
N ARG A 278 4.88 -24.95 -17.11
CA ARG A 278 5.85 -25.49 -16.14
C ARG A 278 5.44 -26.85 -15.61
N ASN A 279 4.16 -27.03 -15.29
CA ASN A 279 3.64 -28.28 -14.74
C ASN A 279 3.59 -29.40 -15.79
N ASN A 280 3.40 -29.05 -17.07
CA ASN A 280 3.32 -30.03 -18.15
C ASN A 280 4.69 -30.45 -18.70
N SER A 281 5.65 -29.53 -18.79
CA SER A 281 6.98 -29.82 -19.32
C SER A 281 8.03 -28.83 -18.84
N ILE A 282 8.97 -29.32 -18.03
CA ILE A 282 10.13 -28.54 -17.55
C ILE A 282 10.97 -28.05 -18.73
N VAL A 283 11.16 -28.88 -19.76
CA VAL A 283 11.93 -28.52 -20.95
C VAL A 283 11.25 -27.37 -21.72
N ALA A 284 9.95 -27.49 -21.98
CA ALA A 284 9.22 -26.45 -22.71
C ALA A 284 9.16 -25.13 -21.91
N TYR A 285 9.04 -25.22 -20.59
CA TYR A 285 9.12 -24.06 -19.70
C TYR A 285 10.50 -23.38 -19.75
N LYS A 286 11.57 -24.16 -19.59
CA LYS A 286 12.95 -23.65 -19.71
C LYS A 286 13.19 -22.94 -21.05
N ASP A 287 12.75 -23.55 -22.15
CA ASP A 287 12.92 -22.97 -23.49
C ASP A 287 12.05 -21.72 -23.68
N PHE A 288 10.87 -21.65 -23.06
CA PHE A 288 10.07 -20.43 -23.00
C PHE A 288 10.80 -19.31 -22.26
N LEU A 289 11.39 -19.59 -21.10
CA LEU A 289 12.17 -18.59 -20.35
C LEU A 289 13.36 -18.10 -21.18
N ALA A 290 14.10 -19.00 -21.81
CA ALA A 290 15.25 -18.65 -22.66
C ALA A 290 14.85 -17.71 -23.80
N ARG A 291 13.75 -18.00 -24.50
CA ARG A 291 13.22 -17.14 -25.57
C ARG A 291 12.81 -15.77 -25.03
N TYR A 292 12.05 -15.73 -23.94
CA TYR A 292 11.65 -14.47 -23.31
C TYR A 292 12.86 -13.62 -22.93
N ILE A 293 13.88 -14.23 -22.30
CA ILE A 293 15.10 -13.56 -21.87
C ILE A 293 15.84 -12.93 -23.04
N GLN A 294 15.92 -13.65 -24.17
CA GLN A 294 16.54 -13.18 -25.40
C GLN A 294 15.71 -12.06 -26.07
N GLU A 295 14.40 -12.28 -26.25
CA GLU A 295 13.49 -11.34 -26.92
C GLU A 295 13.39 -10.00 -26.18
N LYS A 296 13.41 -10.03 -24.84
CA LYS A 296 13.36 -8.82 -24.00
C LYS A 296 14.72 -8.25 -23.64
N ASN A 297 15.80 -8.93 -24.04
CA ASN A 297 17.18 -8.56 -23.75
C ASN A 297 17.40 -8.23 -22.26
N ILE A 298 17.09 -9.20 -21.40
CA ILE A 298 17.02 -8.99 -19.95
C ILE A 298 18.37 -8.63 -19.34
N CYS A 299 19.47 -9.15 -19.88
CA CYS A 299 20.81 -8.81 -19.41
C CYS A 299 21.10 -7.31 -19.60
N ASP A 300 20.84 -6.77 -20.78
CA ASP A 300 21.05 -5.33 -21.06
C ASP A 300 20.08 -4.47 -20.27
N TYR A 301 18.83 -4.92 -20.10
CA TYR A 301 17.85 -4.27 -19.23
C TYR A 301 18.39 -4.13 -17.80
N ILE A 302 18.91 -5.22 -17.21
CA ILE A 302 19.47 -5.20 -15.85
C ILE A 302 20.64 -4.22 -15.77
N ILE A 303 21.62 -4.31 -16.69
CA ILE A 303 22.80 -3.44 -16.68
C ILE A 303 22.42 -1.96 -16.79
N LYS A 304 21.55 -1.62 -17.74
CA LYS A 304 21.12 -0.24 -17.96
C LYS A 304 20.44 0.34 -16.72
N ASN A 305 19.53 -0.41 -16.10
CA ASN A 305 18.74 0.09 -14.98
C ASN A 305 19.52 0.08 -13.65
N VAL A 306 20.43 -0.87 -13.45
CA VAL A 306 21.37 -0.84 -12.32
C VAL A 306 22.30 0.37 -12.44
N LYS A 307 22.85 0.62 -13.64
CA LYS A 307 23.70 1.78 -13.89
C LYS A 307 23.01 3.10 -13.56
N ASN A 308 21.71 3.20 -13.83
CA ASN A 308 20.94 4.43 -13.69
C ASN A 308 20.15 4.55 -12.36
N ASN A 309 20.50 3.76 -11.33
CA ASN A 309 19.88 3.85 -10.01
C ASN A 309 20.93 4.00 -8.92
N HIS A 310 20.91 5.10 -8.17
CA HIS A 310 21.95 5.43 -7.19
C HIS A 310 22.13 4.38 -6.08
N VAL A 311 21.06 3.67 -5.68
CA VAL A 311 21.12 2.69 -4.59
C VAL A 311 21.87 1.43 -5.02
N ILE A 312 21.51 0.88 -6.19
CA ILE A 312 22.03 -0.41 -6.67
C ILE A 312 23.21 -0.26 -7.63
N ASN A 313 23.53 0.95 -8.11
CA ASN A 313 24.66 1.21 -9.02
C ASN A 313 25.99 0.68 -8.47
N LYS A 314 26.20 0.74 -7.15
CA LYS A 314 27.41 0.19 -6.48
C LYS A 314 27.63 -1.31 -6.72
N ARG A 315 26.61 -2.06 -7.16
CA ARG A 315 26.71 -3.48 -7.52
C ARG A 315 27.00 -3.74 -8.99
N LEU A 316 27.07 -2.69 -9.81
CA LEU A 316 27.13 -2.79 -11.27
C LEU A 316 28.25 -3.70 -11.75
N ASP A 317 29.46 -3.57 -11.21
CA ASP A 317 30.62 -4.33 -11.70
C ASP A 317 30.53 -5.82 -11.36
N VAL A 318 30.06 -6.16 -10.16
CA VAL A 318 29.84 -7.57 -9.78
C VAL A 318 28.70 -8.18 -10.61
N LEU A 319 27.63 -7.42 -10.84
CA LEU A 319 26.51 -7.87 -11.67
C LEU A 319 26.90 -8.03 -13.13
N LYS A 320 27.76 -7.16 -13.70
CA LYS A 320 28.33 -7.36 -15.04
C LYS A 320 29.06 -8.69 -15.14
N GLY A 321 29.99 -8.97 -14.22
CA GLY A 321 30.71 -10.25 -14.22
C GLY A 321 29.79 -11.46 -14.07
N ALA A 322 28.72 -11.35 -13.25
CA ALA A 322 27.71 -12.40 -13.16
C ALA A 322 27.00 -12.62 -14.51
N LEU A 323 26.55 -11.55 -15.16
CA LEU A 323 25.83 -11.63 -16.43
C LEU A 323 26.71 -12.11 -17.59
N GLU A 324 28.00 -11.80 -17.59
CA GLU A 324 28.98 -12.37 -18.53
C GLU A 324 29.04 -13.90 -18.42
N ASN A 325 29.04 -14.44 -17.19
CA ASN A 325 28.96 -15.88 -16.96
C ASN A 325 27.65 -16.46 -17.50
N TYR A 326 26.52 -15.76 -17.29
CA TYR A 326 25.22 -16.19 -17.82
C TYR A 326 25.23 -16.24 -19.35
N ILE A 327 25.69 -15.18 -20.02
CA ILE A 327 25.78 -15.09 -21.48
C ILE A 327 26.70 -16.17 -22.05
N SER A 328 27.79 -16.47 -21.34
CA SER A 328 28.74 -17.53 -21.68
C SER A 328 28.23 -18.95 -21.33
N LYS A 329 26.98 -19.09 -20.90
CA LYS A 329 26.32 -20.33 -20.47
C LYS A 329 27.00 -21.03 -19.28
N GLN A 330 27.80 -20.28 -18.51
CA GLN A 330 28.36 -20.72 -17.24
C GLN A 330 27.33 -20.55 -16.12
N TYR A 331 26.20 -21.23 -16.26
CA TYR A 331 25.01 -21.05 -15.42
C TYR A 331 25.27 -21.29 -13.93
N LEU A 332 26.04 -22.32 -13.58
CA LEU A 332 26.39 -22.59 -12.18
C LEU A 332 27.18 -21.42 -11.56
N SER A 333 28.13 -20.85 -12.30
CA SER A 333 28.92 -19.69 -11.86
C SER A 333 28.02 -18.46 -11.71
N PHE A 334 27.12 -18.22 -12.68
CA PHE A 334 26.14 -17.14 -12.60
C PHE A 334 25.27 -17.24 -11.35
N VAL A 335 24.62 -18.40 -11.12
CA VAL A 335 23.65 -18.57 -10.04
C VAL A 335 24.32 -18.36 -8.67
N ASN A 336 25.55 -18.87 -8.49
CA ASN A 336 26.32 -18.67 -7.26
C ASN A 336 26.56 -17.19 -6.94
N VAL A 337 26.86 -16.37 -7.95
CA VAL A 337 27.07 -14.93 -7.75
C VAL A 337 25.74 -14.19 -7.61
N ALA A 338 24.76 -14.49 -8.48
CA ALA A 338 23.49 -13.80 -8.56
C ALA A 338 22.66 -13.95 -7.28
N ALA A 339 22.60 -15.16 -6.69
CA ALA A 339 21.85 -15.39 -5.45
C ALA A 339 22.38 -14.53 -4.28
N ILE A 340 23.70 -14.36 -4.17
CA ILE A 340 24.33 -13.50 -3.17
C ILE A 340 24.04 -12.01 -3.46
N GLN A 341 24.08 -11.61 -4.74
CA GLN A 341 23.76 -10.23 -5.11
C GLN A 341 22.30 -9.89 -4.87
N ILE A 342 21.35 -10.81 -5.07
CA ILE A 342 19.94 -10.63 -4.71
C ILE A 342 19.80 -10.36 -3.20
N GLU A 343 20.45 -11.15 -2.35
CA GLU A 343 20.44 -10.91 -0.89
C GLU A 343 21.07 -9.54 -0.54
N GLY A 344 22.11 -9.15 -1.27
CA GLY A 344 22.73 -7.83 -1.14
C GLY A 344 21.81 -6.68 -1.59
N ILE A 345 21.05 -6.84 -2.66
CA ILE A 345 20.06 -5.85 -3.11
C ILE A 345 18.98 -5.65 -2.05
N PHE A 346 18.51 -6.72 -1.39
CA PHE A 346 17.60 -6.57 -0.24
C PHE A 346 18.21 -5.83 0.93
N TYR A 347 19.51 -5.99 1.19
CA TYR A 347 20.20 -5.19 2.20
C TYR A 347 20.19 -3.71 1.82
N ASP A 348 20.49 -3.37 0.57
CA ASP A 348 20.48 -1.99 0.10
C ASP A 348 19.06 -1.40 0.11
N TYR A 349 18.06 -2.21 -0.22
CA TYR A 349 16.65 -1.83 -0.13
C TYR A 349 16.28 -1.49 1.32
N CYS A 350 16.63 -2.36 2.27
CA CYS A 350 16.39 -2.07 3.68
C CYS A 350 17.10 -0.79 4.13
N PHE A 351 18.36 -0.61 3.76
CA PHE A 351 19.13 0.57 4.13
C PHE A 351 18.51 1.86 3.59
N GLU A 352 18.11 1.86 2.31
CA GLU A 352 17.44 3.00 1.67
C GLU A 352 16.10 3.31 2.36
N MET A 353 15.39 2.27 2.79
CA MET A 353 14.15 2.42 3.55
C MET A 353 14.39 2.70 5.03
N ASP A 354 15.60 3.10 5.48
CA ASP A 354 15.94 3.35 6.88
C ASP A 354 15.60 2.17 7.82
N ILE A 355 15.89 0.95 7.35
CA ILE A 355 15.76 -0.29 8.11
C ILE A 355 17.16 -0.80 8.40
N GLN A 356 17.69 -0.41 9.55
CA GLN A 356 19.05 -0.78 9.95
C GLN A 356 19.06 -1.90 11.00
N PRO A 357 19.98 -2.88 10.89
CA PRO A 357 20.14 -3.90 11.91
C PRO A 357 20.86 -3.36 13.15
N LYS A 358 20.40 -3.72 14.36
CA LYS A 358 21.16 -3.47 15.60
C LYS A 358 22.44 -4.31 15.66
N LYS A 359 22.45 -5.49 15.03
CA LYS A 359 23.60 -6.40 14.89
C LYS A 359 23.54 -7.08 13.52
N LEU A 360 24.66 -7.12 12.80
CA LEU A 360 24.70 -7.65 11.43
C LEU A 360 24.33 -9.15 11.37
N ASN A 361 24.78 -9.95 12.33
CA ASN A 361 24.56 -11.41 12.36
C ASN A 361 23.08 -11.80 12.53
N SER A 362 22.21 -10.87 12.95
CA SER A 362 20.76 -11.10 13.06
C SER A 362 19.97 -10.63 11.84
N PHE A 363 20.63 -10.12 10.79
CA PHE A 363 19.98 -9.54 9.62
C PHE A 363 19.99 -10.52 8.44
N THR A 364 19.30 -11.65 8.62
CA THR A 364 19.15 -12.66 7.57
C THR A 364 18.20 -12.17 6.48
N ILE A 365 18.14 -12.87 5.34
CA ILE A 365 17.18 -12.54 4.26
C ILE A 365 15.74 -12.45 4.77
N ASN A 366 15.31 -13.37 5.64
CA ASN A 366 13.95 -13.35 6.18
C ASN A 366 13.73 -12.12 7.07
N THR A 367 14.68 -11.81 7.96
CA THR A 367 14.56 -10.64 8.84
C THR A 367 14.57 -9.31 8.08
N LYS A 368 15.25 -9.25 6.92
CA LYS A 368 15.20 -8.11 6.00
C LYS A 368 13.81 -7.98 5.39
N LEU A 369 13.27 -9.07 4.85
CA LEU A 369 11.97 -9.12 4.20
C LEU A 369 10.82 -8.82 5.16
N ASP A 370 10.84 -9.38 6.37
CA ASP A 370 9.83 -9.15 7.41
C ASP A 370 9.73 -7.64 7.70
N ARG A 371 10.88 -7.00 8.01
CA ARG A 371 10.93 -5.57 8.31
C ARG A 371 10.57 -4.69 7.13
N LEU A 372 10.96 -5.10 5.92
CA LEU A 372 10.60 -4.39 4.70
C LEU A 372 9.10 -4.43 4.50
N HIS A 373 8.47 -5.59 4.68
CA HIS A 373 7.03 -5.80 4.56
C HIS A 373 6.25 -5.03 5.63
N ASP A 374 6.75 -5.00 6.87
CA ASP A 374 6.16 -4.20 7.96
C ASP A 374 6.19 -2.69 7.65
N LYS A 375 7.28 -2.20 7.06
CA LYS A 375 7.43 -0.77 6.72
C LYS A 375 6.66 -0.38 5.47
N GLN A 376 6.58 -1.28 4.50
CA GLN A 376 5.79 -1.12 3.29
C GLN A 376 5.37 -2.48 2.75
N VAL A 377 4.10 -2.61 2.34
CA VAL A 377 3.65 -3.82 1.65
C VAL A 377 4.56 -4.12 0.46
N PHE A 378 5.28 -5.24 0.54
CA PHE A 378 6.19 -5.74 -0.49
C PHE A 378 5.53 -6.94 -1.18
N ASN A 379 5.02 -6.73 -2.38
CA ASN A 379 4.15 -7.67 -3.11
C ASN A 379 4.82 -9.00 -3.53
N ALA A 380 6.13 -9.17 -3.32
CA ALA A 380 6.85 -10.41 -3.59
C ALA A 380 7.39 -11.07 -2.31
N TYR A 381 6.88 -10.65 -1.15
CA TYR A 381 7.34 -11.12 0.15
C TYR A 381 7.26 -12.64 0.25
N GLU A 382 6.12 -13.24 -0.13
CA GLU A 382 5.85 -14.67 0.00
C GLU A 382 6.88 -15.49 -0.80
N TYR A 383 7.16 -15.08 -2.04
CA TYR A 383 8.16 -15.76 -2.87
C TYR A 383 9.57 -15.66 -2.26
N PHE A 384 10.01 -14.44 -1.91
CA PHE A 384 11.38 -14.23 -1.45
C PHE A 384 11.63 -14.73 -0.02
N ALA A 385 10.59 -14.82 0.82
CA ALA A 385 10.69 -15.28 2.21
C ALA A 385 10.60 -16.81 2.33
N PHE A 386 9.90 -17.49 1.41
CA PHE A 386 9.62 -18.93 1.53
C PHE A 386 10.25 -19.77 0.42
N ASP A 387 10.20 -19.32 -0.83
CA ASP A 387 10.60 -20.16 -1.98
C ASP A 387 12.04 -19.87 -2.44
N PHE A 388 12.42 -18.59 -2.59
CA PHE A 388 13.77 -18.18 -2.98
C PHE A 388 14.89 -18.71 -2.05
N PRO A 389 14.72 -18.78 -0.72
CA PRO A 389 15.76 -19.29 0.17
C PRO A 389 16.11 -20.75 -0.09
N LEU A 390 15.17 -21.56 -0.62
CA LEU A 390 15.45 -22.93 -1.03
C LEU A 390 16.41 -22.97 -2.21
N ILE A 391 16.21 -22.09 -3.20
CA ILE A 391 17.11 -21.93 -4.36
C ILE A 391 18.50 -21.49 -3.86
N ARG A 392 18.55 -20.43 -3.04
CA ARG A 392 19.80 -19.88 -2.48
C ARG A 392 20.57 -20.93 -1.68
N ASN A 393 19.90 -21.74 -0.85
CA ASN A 393 20.55 -22.77 -0.05
C ASN A 393 21.12 -23.91 -0.91
N LYS A 394 20.36 -24.39 -1.90
CA LYS A 394 20.86 -25.40 -2.86
C LYS A 394 22.14 -24.95 -3.56
N VAL A 395 22.18 -23.68 -3.95
CA VAL A 395 23.34 -23.04 -4.60
C VAL A 395 24.51 -22.94 -3.63
N ALA A 396 24.31 -22.34 -2.45
CA ALA A 396 25.36 -22.11 -1.47
C ALA A 396 26.01 -23.39 -0.93
N HIS A 397 25.25 -24.49 -0.85
CA HIS A 397 25.76 -25.78 -0.37
C HIS A 397 26.34 -26.67 -1.50
N GLY A 398 26.41 -26.18 -2.75
CA GLY A 398 27.01 -26.91 -3.86
C GLY A 398 26.22 -28.18 -4.26
N LEU A 399 24.94 -28.24 -3.91
CA LEU A 399 24.07 -29.38 -4.23
C LEU A 399 23.72 -29.45 -5.72
N LEU A 400 23.89 -28.32 -6.43
CA LEU A 400 23.88 -28.29 -7.90
C LEU A 400 25.23 -28.82 -8.42
N THR A 401 25.35 -30.14 -8.56
CA THR A 401 26.55 -30.77 -9.12
C THR A 401 26.43 -30.98 -10.63
N ASN A 402 27.56 -30.90 -11.33
CA ASN A 402 27.67 -30.98 -12.81
C ASN A 402 27.22 -32.32 -13.43
N GLY A 403 26.72 -33.28 -12.65
CA GLY A 403 26.58 -34.68 -13.04
C GLY A 403 25.23 -35.09 -13.62
N GLU A 404 24.10 -34.56 -13.13
CA GLU A 404 22.81 -35.24 -13.38
C GLU A 404 21.63 -34.34 -13.77
N ASP A 405 21.74 -33.00 -13.77
CA ASP A 405 20.61 -32.17 -14.21
C ASP A 405 20.99 -30.79 -14.80
N ILE A 406 21.66 -30.81 -15.96
CA ILE A 406 22.03 -29.59 -16.72
C ILE A 406 20.77 -28.75 -17.04
N ILE A 407 19.65 -29.42 -17.30
CA ILE A 407 18.36 -28.80 -17.58
C ILE A 407 17.88 -28.01 -16.36
N GLU A 408 17.96 -28.59 -15.16
CA GLU A 408 17.60 -27.92 -13.92
C GLU A 408 18.53 -26.73 -13.61
N ILE A 409 19.84 -26.86 -13.82
CA ILE A 409 20.79 -25.75 -13.61
C ILE A 409 20.48 -24.58 -14.56
N GLU A 410 20.24 -24.87 -15.84
CA GLU A 410 19.86 -23.85 -16.82
C GLU A 410 18.52 -23.20 -16.46
N LYS A 411 17.52 -23.99 -16.05
CA LYS A 411 16.22 -23.48 -15.59
C LYS A 411 16.39 -22.55 -14.39
N ILE A 412 17.12 -22.97 -13.35
CA ILE A 412 17.37 -22.16 -12.15
C ILE A 412 18.12 -20.88 -12.52
N ALA A 413 19.06 -20.92 -13.47
CA ALA A 413 19.72 -19.72 -13.95
C ALA A 413 18.76 -18.75 -14.64
N HIS A 414 17.86 -19.24 -15.50
CA HIS A 414 16.82 -18.39 -16.08
C HIS A 414 15.93 -17.79 -14.98
N GLU A 415 15.44 -18.60 -14.04
CA GLU A 415 14.60 -18.15 -12.93
C GLU A 415 15.30 -17.08 -12.07
N THR A 416 16.57 -17.31 -11.71
CA THR A 416 17.37 -16.39 -10.89
C THR A 416 17.66 -15.08 -11.62
N LEU A 417 17.85 -15.13 -12.94
CA LEU A 417 17.99 -13.90 -13.76
C LEU A 417 16.71 -13.07 -13.73
N LEU A 418 15.55 -13.72 -13.78
CA LEU A 418 14.25 -13.05 -13.69
C LEU A 418 13.94 -12.53 -12.29
N ASP A 419 14.42 -13.19 -11.23
CA ASP A 419 14.36 -12.65 -9.86
C ASP A 419 15.18 -11.36 -9.74
N LEU A 420 16.37 -11.33 -10.35
CA LEU A 420 17.19 -10.12 -10.43
C LEU A 420 16.51 -9.02 -11.25
N GLN A 421 15.91 -9.36 -12.40
CA GLN A 421 15.11 -8.43 -13.20
C GLN A 421 13.98 -7.81 -12.37
N TYR A 422 13.24 -8.63 -11.61
CA TYR A 422 12.14 -8.16 -10.77
C TYR A 422 12.63 -7.11 -9.78
N LEU A 423 13.73 -7.37 -9.06
CA LEU A 423 14.25 -6.42 -8.09
C LEU A 423 14.69 -5.11 -8.77
N VAL A 424 15.40 -5.21 -9.90
CA VAL A 424 15.78 -4.02 -10.68
C VAL A 424 14.54 -3.23 -11.13
N TYR A 425 13.47 -3.92 -11.57
CA TYR A 425 12.21 -3.30 -11.92
C TYR A 425 11.54 -2.57 -10.75
N ILE A 426 11.55 -3.16 -9.54
CA ILE A 426 11.01 -2.52 -8.33
C ILE A 426 11.80 -1.24 -7.98
N PHE A 427 13.13 -1.25 -8.10
CA PHE A 427 13.97 -0.06 -7.89
C PHE A 427 13.69 1.08 -8.88
N GLN A 428 13.12 0.77 -10.05
CA GLN A 428 12.74 1.77 -11.05
C GLN A 428 11.30 2.29 -10.87
N THR A 429 10.40 1.47 -10.33
CA THR A 429 8.96 1.75 -10.35
C THR A 429 8.36 2.05 -8.98
N ASN A 430 9.00 1.64 -7.89
CA ASN A 430 8.48 1.88 -6.57
C ASN A 430 8.61 3.36 -6.17
N LYS A 431 7.50 4.08 -6.19
CA LYS A 431 7.44 5.48 -5.77
C LYS A 431 7.58 5.71 -4.26
N LYS A 432 7.60 4.63 -3.46
CA LYS A 432 7.76 4.70 -1.99
C LYS A 432 9.21 4.86 -1.55
N PHE A 433 10.18 4.75 -2.46
CA PHE A 433 11.57 5.07 -2.11
C PHE A 433 11.70 6.54 -1.68
N PRO A 434 12.46 6.84 -0.61
CA PRO A 434 12.56 8.19 -0.05
C PRO A 434 13.00 9.27 -1.05
N TYR A 435 13.87 8.91 -2.00
CA TYR A 435 14.37 9.83 -3.04
C TYR A 435 13.36 10.12 -4.15
N SER A 436 12.34 9.29 -4.37
CA SER A 436 11.44 9.41 -5.53
C SER A 436 10.66 10.73 -5.53
N SER A 437 10.08 11.11 -4.39
CA SER A 437 9.32 12.37 -4.25
C SER A 437 10.21 13.62 -4.41
N PRO A 438 11.39 13.71 -3.76
CA PRO A 438 12.35 14.79 -4.01
C PRO A 438 12.75 14.95 -5.47
N LEU A 439 13.01 13.86 -6.21
CA LEU A 439 13.33 13.92 -7.65
C LEU A 439 12.14 14.45 -8.48
N GLU A 440 10.93 13.95 -8.23
CA GLU A 440 9.71 14.44 -8.88
C GLU A 440 9.45 15.93 -8.56
N PHE A 441 9.80 16.38 -7.35
CA PHE A 441 9.72 17.77 -6.94
C PHE A 441 10.67 18.66 -7.73
N ILE A 442 11.95 18.29 -7.87
CA ILE A 442 12.91 19.10 -8.64
C ILE A 442 12.45 19.26 -10.09
N GLU A 443 11.96 18.18 -10.71
CA GLU A 443 11.41 18.25 -12.08
C GLU A 443 10.15 19.15 -12.15
N SER A 444 9.29 19.08 -11.13
CA SER A 444 8.12 19.95 -11.02
C SER A 444 8.49 21.42 -10.80
N TYR A 445 9.54 21.69 -10.03
CA TYR A 445 10.05 23.03 -9.76
C TYR A 445 10.66 23.66 -11.02
N LYS A 446 11.44 22.89 -11.77
CA LYS A 446 11.98 23.26 -13.08
C LYS A 446 10.89 23.64 -14.08
N ASN A 447 9.79 22.88 -14.08
CA ASN A 447 8.66 23.08 -14.99
C ASN A 447 7.48 23.86 -14.37
N SER A 448 7.68 24.55 -13.24
CA SER A 448 6.64 25.29 -12.49
C SER A 448 5.87 26.30 -13.34
N ASN A 449 6.53 26.88 -14.35
CA ASN A 449 5.91 27.82 -15.29
C ASN A 449 4.95 27.17 -16.31
N ARG A 450 4.92 25.83 -16.38
CA ARG A 450 4.16 25.06 -17.39
C ARG A 450 3.22 24.01 -16.78
N ASN A 451 3.14 23.92 -15.45
CA ASN A 451 2.31 22.97 -14.73
C ASN A 451 1.20 23.69 -13.93
N GLY A 452 0.46 22.95 -13.11
CA GLY A 452 -0.65 23.48 -12.31
C GLY A 452 -0.27 24.63 -11.39
N TYR A 453 1.00 24.75 -10.97
CA TYR A 453 1.45 25.85 -10.12
C TYR A 453 1.42 27.20 -10.85
N SER A 454 1.63 27.23 -12.17
CA SER A 454 1.48 28.45 -12.97
C SER A 454 0.07 29.03 -12.92
N PHE A 455 -0.95 28.18 -12.82
CA PHE A 455 -2.35 28.60 -12.70
C PHE A 455 -2.63 29.16 -11.30
N HIS A 456 -2.20 28.46 -10.25
CA HIS A 456 -2.33 28.93 -8.86
C HIS A 456 -1.60 30.26 -8.64
N ALA A 457 -0.39 30.40 -9.18
CA ALA A 457 0.41 31.61 -9.12
C ALA A 457 -0.28 32.82 -9.77
N ARG A 458 -0.92 32.62 -10.93
CA ARG A 458 -1.70 33.67 -11.61
C ARG A 458 -2.90 34.13 -10.80
N ILE A 459 -3.62 33.20 -10.15
CA ILE A 459 -4.77 33.52 -9.30
C ILE A 459 -4.34 34.31 -8.07
N ASN A 460 -3.23 33.90 -7.45
CA ASN A 460 -2.77 34.47 -6.18
C ASN A 460 -1.81 35.67 -6.34
N ASN A 461 -1.42 36.00 -7.59
CA ASN A 461 -0.38 36.97 -7.92
C ASN A 461 0.95 36.67 -7.20
N THR A 462 1.39 35.43 -7.29
CA THR A 462 2.61 34.89 -6.64
C THR A 462 3.56 34.26 -7.68
N ASP A 463 4.77 33.87 -7.28
CA ASP A 463 5.71 33.16 -8.16
C ASP A 463 5.36 31.65 -8.23
N PRO A 464 5.26 31.04 -9.42
CA PRO A 464 5.04 29.59 -9.57
C PRO A 464 6.04 28.70 -8.83
N LYS A 465 7.30 29.14 -8.72
CA LYS A 465 8.35 28.43 -7.96
C LYS A 465 8.08 28.46 -6.46
N ASP A 466 7.54 29.57 -5.94
CA ASP A 466 7.18 29.68 -4.52
C ASP A 466 5.97 28.81 -4.19
N GLU A 467 4.94 28.79 -5.05
CA GLU A 467 3.78 27.90 -4.87
C GLU A 467 4.20 26.42 -4.94
N CYS A 468 5.14 26.07 -5.85
CA CYS A 468 5.67 24.71 -5.95
C CYS A 468 6.47 24.30 -4.71
N LEU A 469 7.39 25.16 -4.24
CA LEU A 469 8.22 24.90 -3.06
C LEU A 469 7.37 24.81 -1.79
N TYR A 470 6.41 25.73 -1.63
CA TYR A 470 5.44 25.70 -0.53
C TYR A 470 4.61 24.43 -0.54
N SER A 471 4.08 24.07 -1.71
CA SER A 471 3.28 22.86 -1.85
C SER A 471 4.08 21.61 -1.55
N HIS A 472 5.36 21.53 -1.95
CA HIS A 472 6.22 20.38 -1.65
C HIS A 472 6.50 20.27 -0.14
N ILE A 473 6.90 21.37 0.51
CA ILE A 473 7.17 21.39 1.94
C ILE A 473 5.91 21.00 2.73
N LYS A 474 4.73 21.50 2.33
CA LYS A 474 3.44 21.20 2.97
C LYS A 474 2.87 19.82 2.59
N SER A 475 3.30 19.22 1.48
CA SER A 475 2.55 18.10 0.87
C SER A 475 2.40 16.91 1.82
N TYR A 476 1.19 16.69 2.29
CA TYR A 476 0.70 15.41 2.80
C TYR A 476 0.16 14.60 1.63
N ARG A 477 1.02 14.13 0.71
CA ARG A 477 0.54 13.32 -0.41
C ARG A 477 0.17 11.91 0.09
N ASN A 478 -1.14 11.64 0.15
CA ASN A 478 -1.83 10.34 0.23
C ASN A 478 -1.44 9.36 1.36
N ASN A 479 -2.47 9.01 2.16
CA ASN A 479 -2.76 7.95 3.13
C ASN A 479 -1.90 6.65 3.27
N ILE A 480 -0.73 6.49 2.65
CA ILE A 480 0.01 5.21 2.63
C ILE A 480 1.37 5.30 3.34
N THR A 481 1.89 6.51 3.56
CA THR A 481 3.02 6.78 4.46
C THR A 481 2.75 8.07 5.22
N PRO A 482 2.94 8.14 6.55
CA PRO A 482 2.91 9.41 7.26
C PRO A 482 4.06 10.28 6.71
N HIS A 483 3.74 11.15 5.75
CA HIS A 483 4.69 12.09 5.19
C HIS A 483 4.91 13.21 6.21
N ASP A 484 6.14 13.33 6.67
CA ASP A 484 6.59 14.35 7.61
C ASP A 484 7.13 15.55 6.80
N PRO A 485 6.49 16.74 6.86
CA PRO A 485 7.01 17.98 6.26
C PRO A 485 8.49 18.25 6.61
N LEU A 486 8.94 17.80 7.78
CA LEU A 486 10.35 17.89 8.18
C LEU A 486 11.25 17.09 7.25
N ASN A 487 10.84 15.90 6.80
CA ASN A 487 11.61 15.09 5.87
C ASN A 487 11.76 15.80 4.52
N ASN A 488 10.69 16.42 3.98
CA ASN A 488 10.78 17.18 2.72
C ASN A 488 11.78 18.34 2.84
N LEU A 489 11.77 19.02 3.99
CA LEU A 489 12.74 20.07 4.28
C LEU A 489 14.17 19.53 4.39
N GLN A 490 14.36 18.37 5.03
CA GLN A 490 15.67 17.72 5.14
C GLN A 490 16.23 17.35 3.77
N TRP A 491 15.41 16.85 2.84
CA TRP A 491 15.84 16.58 1.47
C TRP A 491 16.38 17.81 0.74
N ILE A 492 15.94 19.02 1.10
CA ILE A 492 16.44 20.28 0.53
C ILE A 492 17.72 20.77 1.23
N LEU A 493 17.76 20.68 2.57
CA LEU A 493 18.79 21.33 3.40
C LEU A 493 19.95 20.41 3.80
N ASN A 494 19.69 19.12 4.03
CA ASN A 494 20.70 18.21 4.59
C ASN A 494 21.69 17.78 3.50
N PRO A 495 23.00 18.11 3.62
CA PRO A 495 24.01 17.80 2.61
C PRO A 495 24.18 16.29 2.34
N MET A 496 23.74 15.42 3.26
CA MET A 496 23.76 13.97 3.04
C MET A 496 23.04 13.55 1.76
N TYR A 497 22.01 14.30 1.34
CA TYR A 497 21.24 13.99 0.13
C TYR A 497 21.86 14.55 -1.15
N ASP A 498 22.90 15.37 -1.07
CA ASP A 498 23.56 15.99 -2.24
C ASP A 498 24.11 14.93 -3.21
N GLU A 499 24.57 13.79 -2.69
CA GLU A 499 25.05 12.66 -3.49
C GLU A 499 23.96 12.09 -4.42
N VAL A 500 22.71 12.09 -3.98
CA VAL A 500 21.57 11.62 -4.78
C VAL A 500 21.33 12.57 -5.94
N TYR A 501 21.27 13.89 -5.69
CA TYR A 501 21.08 14.89 -6.74
C TYR A 501 22.25 14.94 -7.72
N TYR A 502 23.48 14.72 -7.22
CA TYR A 502 24.67 14.58 -8.04
C TYR A 502 24.59 13.37 -8.97
N PHE A 503 24.18 12.21 -8.45
CA PHE A 503 24.02 11.00 -9.24
C PHE A 503 23.04 11.19 -10.41
N TYR A 504 21.93 11.89 -10.18
CA TYR A 504 20.91 12.16 -11.21
C TYR A 504 21.19 13.41 -12.06
N GLU A 505 22.36 14.03 -11.93
CA GLU A 505 22.78 15.20 -12.71
C GLU A 505 21.85 16.42 -12.56
N ILE A 506 21.25 16.60 -11.38
CA ILE A 506 20.31 17.71 -11.05
C ILE A 506 20.75 18.57 -9.86
N SER A 507 22.04 18.53 -9.50
CA SER A 507 22.59 19.33 -8.38
C SER A 507 22.35 20.83 -8.54
N LYS A 508 22.38 21.34 -9.78
CA LYS A 508 22.17 22.77 -10.04
C LYS A 508 20.74 23.19 -9.68
N GLU A 509 19.75 22.46 -10.17
CA GLU A 509 18.34 22.72 -9.86
C GLU A 509 18.06 22.56 -8.36
N HIS A 510 18.70 21.58 -7.72
CA HIS A 510 18.63 21.42 -6.28
C HIS A 510 19.20 22.65 -5.53
N GLU A 511 20.37 23.14 -5.92
CA GLU A 511 20.97 24.35 -5.35
C GLU A 511 20.08 25.59 -5.55
N GLU A 512 19.45 25.73 -6.73
CA GLU A 512 18.46 26.78 -6.98
C GLU A 512 17.27 26.70 -6.00
N THR A 513 16.74 25.51 -5.75
CA THR A 513 15.65 25.32 -4.77
C THR A 513 16.06 25.68 -3.35
N ARG A 514 17.26 25.25 -2.92
CA ARG A 514 17.83 25.57 -1.61
C ARG A 514 18.03 27.08 -1.45
N ASN A 515 18.58 27.74 -2.46
CA ASN A 515 18.78 29.19 -2.45
C ASN A 515 17.45 29.95 -2.43
N ARG A 516 16.42 29.47 -3.14
CA ARG A 516 15.09 30.09 -3.09
C ARG A 516 14.44 29.91 -1.72
N LEU A 517 14.52 28.73 -1.12
CA LEU A 517 14.03 28.45 0.24
C LEU A 517 14.64 29.42 1.26
N LEU A 518 15.93 29.72 1.10
CA LEU A 518 16.71 30.60 1.98
C LEU A 518 16.69 32.07 1.53
N SER A 519 15.74 32.46 0.67
CA SER A 519 15.61 33.85 0.20
C SER A 519 14.63 34.65 1.04
N CYS A 520 14.91 35.95 1.22
CA CYS A 520 13.99 36.88 1.86
C CYS A 520 12.59 36.88 1.21
N ASP A 521 12.53 36.75 -0.11
CA ASP A 521 11.29 36.74 -0.88
C ASP A 521 10.40 35.55 -0.53
N PHE A 522 10.99 34.35 -0.43
CA PHE A 522 10.21 33.15 -0.09
C PHE A 522 9.71 33.18 1.36
N ILE A 523 10.53 33.68 2.30
CA ILE A 523 10.10 33.87 3.69
C ILE A 523 8.96 34.89 3.77
N GLN A 524 9.02 35.97 2.99
CA GLN A 524 7.93 36.93 2.89
C GLN A 524 6.66 36.29 2.30
N PHE A 525 6.80 35.49 1.24
CA PHE A 525 5.70 34.75 0.62
C PHE A 525 4.99 33.82 1.64
N ILE A 526 5.75 33.09 2.46
CA ILE A 526 5.18 32.25 3.54
C ILE A 526 4.40 33.13 4.52
N GLY A 527 4.99 34.25 4.96
CA GLY A 527 4.33 35.19 5.86
C GLY A 527 3.02 35.74 5.30
N ASP A 528 3.00 36.10 4.02
CA ASP A 528 1.80 36.61 3.35
C ASP A 528 0.71 35.53 3.23
N LYS A 529 1.08 34.27 2.94
CA LYS A 529 0.14 33.13 2.94
C LYS A 529 -0.45 32.90 4.32
N MET A 530 0.38 32.86 5.37
CA MET A 530 -0.08 32.71 6.75
C MET A 530 -1.02 33.85 7.17
N ASN A 531 -0.71 35.09 6.78
CA ASN A 531 -1.52 36.25 7.11
C ASN A 531 -2.89 36.28 6.38
N LYS A 532 -2.99 35.73 5.15
CA LYS A 532 -4.27 35.59 4.44
C LYS A 532 -5.25 34.65 5.16
N HIS A 533 -4.75 33.68 5.93
CA HIS A 533 -5.60 32.84 6.80
C HIS A 533 -6.12 33.59 8.04
N LEU A 534 -5.64 34.81 8.31
CA LEU A 534 -6.00 35.63 9.48
C LEU A 534 -7.04 36.72 9.17
N THR A 535 -7.47 36.91 7.91
CA THR A 535 -8.50 37.90 7.58
C THR A 535 -9.89 37.47 8.09
N PRO A 536 -10.58 38.29 8.91
CA PRO A 536 -11.82 37.90 9.57
C PRO A 536 -13.01 38.01 8.61
N ILE A 537 -13.29 36.96 7.83
CA ILE A 537 -14.58 36.80 7.15
C ILE A 537 -15.09 35.38 7.41
N GLY A 538 -15.99 35.26 8.39
CA GLY A 538 -16.90 34.12 8.53
C GLY A 538 -16.28 32.84 9.12
N LEU A 539 -16.32 32.73 10.45
CA LEU A 539 -15.97 31.53 11.22
C LEU A 539 -16.83 30.32 10.78
N THR A 540 -16.20 29.27 10.26
CA THR A 540 -16.83 27.98 9.92
C THR A 540 -15.87 26.83 10.27
N SER A 541 -16.33 25.59 10.22
CA SER A 541 -15.59 24.35 10.54
C SER A 541 -14.28 24.09 9.75
N HIS A 542 -13.81 25.05 8.96
CA HIS A 542 -12.52 25.04 8.25
C HIS A 542 -11.34 25.55 9.11
N ASP A 543 -11.57 26.01 10.35
CA ASP A 543 -10.55 26.64 11.19
C ASP A 543 -9.56 25.66 11.86
N GLU A 544 -9.90 24.38 12.04
CA GLU A 544 -9.00 23.38 12.66
C GLU A 544 -7.76 23.08 11.81
N GLY A 545 -7.92 22.99 10.48
CA GLY A 545 -6.82 22.75 9.55
C GLY A 545 -5.83 23.92 9.44
N ILE A 546 -6.27 25.15 9.77
CA ILE A 546 -5.40 26.33 9.79
C ILE A 546 -4.44 26.26 10.98
N VAL A 547 -4.92 25.86 12.16
CA VAL A 547 -4.07 25.75 13.36
C VAL A 547 -3.02 24.65 13.17
N GLU A 548 -3.40 23.51 12.60
CA GLU A 548 -2.48 22.41 12.27
C GLU A 548 -1.40 22.84 11.27
N GLU A 549 -1.77 23.62 10.25
CA GLU A 549 -0.83 24.20 9.29
C GLU A 549 0.16 25.18 9.95
N LEU A 550 -0.32 26.07 10.81
CA LEU A 550 0.57 27.00 11.54
C LEU A 550 1.53 26.24 12.47
N GLU A 551 1.04 25.23 13.19
CA GLU A 551 1.87 24.39 14.07
C GLU A 551 2.97 23.65 13.29
N THR A 552 2.63 23.14 12.11
CA THR A 552 3.58 22.49 11.20
C THR A 552 4.70 23.44 10.81
N TRP A 553 4.36 24.66 10.37
CA TRP A 553 5.39 25.63 9.98
C TRP A 553 6.27 26.10 11.13
N VAL A 554 5.73 26.24 12.35
CA VAL A 554 6.55 26.54 13.54
C VAL A 554 7.62 25.48 13.76
N GLN A 555 7.28 24.21 13.55
CA GLN A 555 8.24 23.10 13.64
C GLN A 555 9.30 23.19 12.53
N LEU A 556 8.91 23.57 11.31
CA LEU A 556 9.81 23.69 10.15
C LEU A 556 10.76 24.89 10.21
N PHE A 557 10.37 26.00 10.84
CA PHE A 557 11.26 27.16 10.98
C PHE A 557 12.50 26.84 11.82
N GLN A 558 12.42 25.93 12.79
CA GLN A 558 13.55 25.61 13.65
C GLN A 558 14.74 24.99 12.88
N PRO A 559 14.56 23.94 12.06
CA PRO A 559 15.61 23.45 11.16
C PRO A 559 16.16 24.51 10.20
N ILE A 560 15.30 25.39 9.64
CA ILE A 560 15.74 26.48 8.75
C ILE A 560 16.68 27.44 9.50
N ILE A 561 16.33 27.83 10.73
CA ILE A 561 17.15 28.71 11.57
C ILE A 561 18.49 28.04 11.89
N CYS A 562 18.49 26.76 12.28
CA CYS A 562 19.73 26.03 12.55
C CYS A 562 20.63 26.00 11.31
N TYR A 563 20.07 25.64 10.14
CA TYR A 563 20.81 25.62 8.89
C TYR A 563 21.40 26.98 8.53
N CYS A 564 20.63 28.07 8.70
CA CYS A 564 21.10 29.42 8.42
C CYS A 564 22.31 29.81 9.29
N LYS A 565 22.27 29.46 10.59
CA LYS A 565 23.36 29.73 11.54
C LYS A 565 24.60 28.93 11.21
N ASP A 566 24.43 27.64 10.92
CA ASP A 566 25.56 26.73 10.70
C ASP A 566 26.27 27.00 9.36
N ASN A 567 25.55 27.55 8.37
CA ASN A 567 26.08 27.81 7.02
C ASN A 567 26.36 29.30 6.73
N ASN A 568 26.36 30.17 7.75
CA ASN A 568 26.58 31.63 7.60
C ASN A 568 25.68 32.29 6.53
N ILE A 569 24.43 31.84 6.43
CA ILE A 569 23.42 32.47 5.56
C ILE A 569 23.10 33.87 6.09
N SER A 570 22.74 34.80 5.20
CA SER A 570 22.46 36.21 5.51
C SER A 570 21.72 36.40 6.85
N GLU A 571 22.27 37.25 7.72
CA GLU A 571 21.68 37.60 9.02
C GLU A 571 20.25 38.15 8.86
N GLU A 572 19.95 38.78 7.72
CA GLU A 572 18.61 39.28 7.38
C GLU A 572 17.59 38.14 7.24
N VAL A 573 17.94 37.06 6.56
CA VAL A 573 17.06 35.90 6.36
C VAL A 573 16.78 35.23 7.71
N CYS A 574 17.83 35.00 8.50
CA CYS A 574 17.68 34.40 9.83
C CYS A 574 16.78 35.24 10.74
N LYS A 575 16.92 36.58 10.73
CA LYS A 575 16.05 37.48 11.48
C LYS A 575 14.60 37.38 11.02
N LYS A 576 14.33 37.39 9.70
CA LYS A 576 12.97 37.26 9.16
C LYS A 576 12.31 35.93 9.55
N VAL A 577 13.04 34.83 9.48
CA VAL A 577 12.52 33.51 9.89
C VAL A 577 12.19 33.48 11.37
N ILE A 578 13.05 34.05 12.24
CA ILE A 578 12.79 34.15 13.69
C ILE A 578 11.54 34.99 13.95
N SER A 579 11.44 36.19 13.35
CA SER A 579 10.27 37.06 13.51
C SER A 579 8.98 36.40 13.02
N LEU A 580 9.04 35.66 11.90
CA LEU A 580 7.88 34.94 11.37
C LEU A 580 7.47 33.80 12.31
N LYS A 581 8.42 33.03 12.85
CA LYS A 581 8.16 31.98 13.84
C LYS A 581 7.46 32.55 15.09
N GLU A 582 7.98 33.64 15.65
CA GLU A 582 7.39 34.30 16.83
C GLU A 582 5.96 34.82 16.55
N LEU A 583 5.74 35.42 15.37
CA LEU A 583 4.42 35.87 14.94
C LEU A 583 3.44 34.69 14.85
N THR A 584 3.85 33.59 14.22
CA THR A 584 3.03 32.37 14.06
C THR A 584 2.70 31.72 15.41
N GLU A 585 3.67 31.63 16.33
CA GLU A 585 3.44 31.13 17.69
C GLU A 585 2.42 31.99 18.47
N ASN A 586 2.50 33.32 18.32
CA ASN A 586 1.53 34.22 18.95
C ASN A 586 0.14 34.04 18.36
N ASN A 587 0.02 33.86 17.04
CA ASN A 587 -1.26 33.58 16.38
C ASN A 587 -1.87 32.27 16.88
N ILE A 588 -1.10 31.19 16.98
CA ILE A 588 -1.57 29.89 17.52
C ILE A 588 -2.10 30.07 18.95
N LYS A 589 -1.41 30.83 19.81
CA LYS A 589 -1.89 31.13 21.17
C LYS A 589 -3.24 31.86 21.15
N CYS A 590 -3.43 32.83 20.26
CA CYS A 590 -4.71 33.52 20.10
C CYS A 590 -5.84 32.59 19.64
N TYR A 591 -5.58 31.64 18.73
CA TYR A 591 -6.56 30.64 18.31
C TYR A 591 -6.93 29.67 19.44
N LYS A 592 -5.95 29.18 20.19
CA LYS A 592 -6.19 28.30 21.35
C LYS A 592 -7.00 28.98 22.44
N GLN A 593 -6.75 30.27 22.71
CA GLN A 593 -7.54 31.07 23.66
C GLN A 593 -8.99 31.28 23.22
N ARG A 594 -9.29 31.17 21.91
CA ARG A 594 -10.66 31.28 21.35
C ARG A 594 -11.41 29.93 21.31
N GLY A 595 -10.84 28.86 21.86
CA GLY A 595 -11.51 27.56 22.01
C GLY A 595 -11.23 26.54 20.89
N TYR A 596 -10.28 26.82 20.00
CA TYR A 596 -9.86 25.87 18.94
C TYR A 596 -8.72 24.99 19.46
N SER A 597 -8.92 23.67 19.54
CA SER A 597 -7.86 22.70 19.86
C SER A 597 -7.77 21.61 18.80
N THR A 598 -6.56 21.15 18.51
CA THR A 598 -6.33 19.97 17.67
C THR A 598 -6.96 18.72 18.31
N ARG A 599 -7.60 17.85 17.51
CA ARG A 599 -7.99 16.50 17.94
C ARG A 599 -6.72 15.72 18.28
N LYS A 600 -6.75 15.01 19.41
CA LYS A 600 -5.74 14.00 19.78
C LYS A 600 -5.80 12.79 18.88
#